data_AF-A0A382DGF3-F1
#
_entry.id   AF-A0A382DGF3-F1
#
_cell.length_a   1.000
_cell.length_b   1.000
_cell.length_c   1.000
_cell.angle_alpha   90.00
_cell.angle_beta   90.00
_cell.angle_gamma   90.00
#
_symmetry.space_group_name_H-M   'P 1'
#
loop_
_entity.id
_entity.type
_entity.pdbx_description
1 polymer ?
#
loop_
_entity_poly.entity_id
_entity_poly.type
_entity_poly.pdbx_seq_one_letter_code
_entity_poly.pdbx_strand_id
1 'polypeptide(L)'
;MFLSENLQEKWQPILEHSDLPKIEDNYKRAVTAVILENQEKALNEDRSTLEEAAPLNATGSSAISNWDPILISLVRRAMPNLVAYDICGVQPMTGPTGLIFAMKARYNDYPSAGREDKSEALFNEARTGYSSSVNPTAAGVGTDDISDPFDTSSPDYEDTTGTGMSTASAEALGDVEASNGFAQMAFTIEKATVTAKSRALKAEYTLELAQDLKAIHGLDAESELANILSSEILAEINREVVRHVNIQAKVGAAATATAGTFNLDVDANGRWSVEKFKGLLFQIERESNTIAKETRRGKGNFILCSSDVASALSMAGVLDYAPALSTNINVDDTGNTFAGVLNGRVKVYIDPYAGVDYMTVGYRGSNPYDAGIFYCPYVPLQMVRAVGENTFQPKIGFKTRYGMVSNPFVGATPANGMASAGTNQYYRKMAVSNIL
;
A
#
# COMPACT_ATOMS: atom_id res chain seq x y z
N MET A 1 -4.72 65.08 -34.87
CA MET A 1 -6.19 64.89 -34.95
C MET A 1 -6.60 63.91 -36.04
N PHE A 2 -5.96 63.88 -37.22
CA PHE A 2 -6.33 62.92 -38.29
C PHE A 2 -6.04 61.43 -38.00
N LEU A 3 -5.04 61.10 -37.16
CA LEU A 3 -4.76 59.70 -36.79
C LEU A 3 -5.73 59.12 -35.75
N SER A 4 -6.34 59.95 -34.90
CA SER A 4 -7.23 59.47 -33.84
C SER A 4 -8.62 59.10 -34.35
N GLU A 5 -9.11 59.74 -35.41
CA GLU A 5 -10.42 59.45 -36.01
C GLU A 5 -10.41 58.08 -36.71
N ASN A 6 -9.35 57.76 -37.46
CA ASN A 6 -9.18 56.43 -38.08
C ASN A 6 -9.11 55.29 -37.04
N LEU A 7 -8.44 55.54 -35.91
CA LEU A 7 -8.36 54.56 -34.82
C LEU A 7 -9.69 54.40 -34.08
N GLN A 8 -10.46 55.49 -33.94
CA GLN A 8 -11.80 55.43 -33.35
C GLN A 8 -12.77 54.64 -34.23
N GLU A 9 -12.66 54.76 -35.56
CA GLU A 9 -13.47 53.98 -36.52
C GLU A 9 -13.12 52.49 -36.49
N LYS A 10 -11.82 52.15 -36.50
CA LYS A 10 -11.34 50.77 -36.40
C LYS A 10 -11.82 50.07 -35.11
N TRP A 11 -11.76 50.78 -33.98
CA TRP A 11 -12.09 50.23 -32.66
C TRP A 11 -13.54 50.52 -32.22
N GLN A 12 -14.37 51.10 -33.10
CA GLN A 12 -15.76 51.47 -32.81
C GLN A 12 -16.62 50.32 -32.26
N PRO A 13 -16.53 49.07 -32.79
CA PRO A 13 -17.33 47.95 -32.28
C PRO A 13 -17.07 47.60 -30.81
N ILE A 14 -15.86 47.90 -30.30
CA ILE A 14 -15.44 47.62 -28.92
C ILE A 14 -15.75 48.81 -28.01
N LEU A 15 -15.53 50.03 -28.52
CA LEU A 15 -15.81 51.27 -27.79
C LEU A 15 -17.31 51.50 -27.55
N GLU A 16 -18.17 50.92 -28.39
CA GLU A 16 -19.64 51.07 -28.34
C GLU A 16 -20.37 49.76 -27.99
N HIS A 17 -19.66 48.73 -27.50
CA HIS A 17 -20.23 47.43 -27.12
C HIS A 17 -21.28 47.58 -26.01
N SER A 18 -22.42 46.88 -26.13
CA SER A 18 -23.59 47.03 -25.25
C SER A 18 -23.34 46.70 -23.78
N ASP A 19 -22.33 45.87 -23.51
CA ASP A 19 -22.05 45.30 -22.19
C ASP A 19 -21.04 46.16 -21.39
N LEU A 20 -20.53 47.24 -21.99
CA LEU A 20 -19.57 48.15 -21.35
C LEU A 20 -20.19 49.54 -21.10
N PRO A 21 -19.81 50.23 -20.01
CA PRO A 21 -20.27 51.59 -19.76
C PRO A 21 -19.85 52.52 -20.90
N LYS A 22 -20.80 53.29 -21.46
CA LYS A 22 -20.53 54.23 -22.55
C LYS A 22 -19.53 55.30 -22.12
N ILE A 23 -18.47 55.47 -22.90
CA ILE A 23 -17.47 56.52 -22.68
C ILE A 23 -17.99 57.82 -23.32
N GLU A 24 -18.50 58.72 -22.48
CA GLU A 24 -19.09 60.00 -22.91
C GLU A 24 -18.04 61.07 -23.31
N ASP A 25 -16.83 60.99 -22.74
CA ASP A 25 -15.76 61.97 -22.99
C ASP A 25 -14.93 61.61 -24.24
N ASN A 26 -14.96 62.50 -25.24
CA ASN A 26 -14.26 62.34 -26.52
C ASN A 26 -12.74 62.19 -26.37
N TYR A 27 -12.14 62.83 -25.35
CA TYR A 27 -10.70 62.70 -25.12
C TYR A 27 -10.34 61.33 -24.56
N LYS A 28 -11.12 60.83 -23.58
CA LYS A 28 -10.95 59.47 -23.05
C LYS A 28 -11.15 58.42 -24.12
N ARG A 29 -12.15 58.58 -24.98
CA ARG A 29 -12.40 57.68 -26.13
C ARG A 29 -11.20 57.60 -27.08
N ALA A 30 -10.59 58.75 -27.39
CA ALA A 30 -9.37 58.79 -28.21
C ALA A 30 -8.18 58.10 -27.54
N VAL A 31 -7.99 58.31 -26.23
CA VAL A 31 -6.91 57.67 -25.47
C VAL A 31 -7.11 56.16 -25.37
N THR A 32 -8.34 55.69 -25.10
CA THR A 32 -8.67 54.25 -25.06
C THR A 32 -8.46 53.61 -26.43
N ALA A 33 -8.83 54.26 -27.53
CA ALA A 33 -8.57 53.77 -28.89
C ALA A 33 -7.05 53.64 -29.18
N VAL A 34 -6.24 54.60 -28.72
CA VAL A 34 -4.78 54.54 -28.86
C VAL A 34 -4.16 53.47 -27.98
N ILE A 35 -4.67 53.25 -26.77
CA ILE A 35 -4.22 52.16 -25.90
C ILE A 35 -4.58 50.79 -26.50
N LEU A 36 -5.78 50.63 -27.07
CA LEU A 36 -6.19 49.41 -27.75
C LEU A 36 -5.31 49.13 -28.98
N GLU A 37 -4.99 50.16 -29.76
CA GLU A 37 -4.06 50.03 -30.89
C GLU A 37 -2.65 49.64 -30.43
N ASN A 38 -2.16 50.20 -29.33
CA ASN A 38 -0.86 49.83 -28.76
C ASN A 38 -0.88 48.42 -28.17
N GLN A 39 -2.00 47.96 -27.60
CA GLN A 39 -2.18 46.59 -27.14
C GLN A 39 -2.22 45.60 -28.31
N GLU A 40 -2.92 45.92 -29.40
CA GLU A 40 -2.90 45.10 -30.61
C GLU A 40 -1.49 45.04 -31.23
N LYS A 41 -0.78 46.17 -31.28
CA LYS A 41 0.61 46.20 -31.74
C LYS A 41 1.54 45.40 -30.85
N ALA A 42 1.39 45.49 -29.54
CA ALA A 42 2.15 44.67 -28.60
C ALA A 42 1.85 43.17 -28.77
N LEU A 43 0.57 42.79 -28.94
CA LEU A 43 0.18 41.40 -29.21
C LEU A 43 0.67 40.90 -30.58
N ASN A 44 0.73 41.78 -31.59
CA ASN A 44 1.28 41.45 -32.90
C ASN A 44 2.82 41.38 -32.88
N GLU A 45 3.49 42.22 -32.10
CA GLU A 45 4.95 42.18 -31.89
C GLU A 45 5.35 40.93 -31.10
N ASP A 46 4.64 40.59 -30.02
CA ASP A 46 4.80 39.34 -29.26
C ASP A 46 4.59 38.10 -30.16
N ARG A 47 3.61 38.18 -31.09
CA ARG A 47 3.39 37.13 -32.10
C ARG A 47 4.52 37.05 -33.13
N SER A 48 5.15 38.17 -33.48
CA SER A 48 6.28 38.21 -34.41
C SER A 48 7.61 37.75 -33.77
N THR A 49 7.75 37.90 -32.46
CA THR A 49 8.92 37.38 -31.71
C THR A 49 8.89 35.87 -31.50
N LEU A 50 7.79 35.20 -31.90
CA LEU A 50 7.59 33.75 -31.87
C LEU A 50 7.69 33.08 -33.26
N GLU A 51 8.27 33.74 -34.27
CA GLU A 51 8.64 33.07 -35.54
C GLU A 51 9.90 32.19 -35.36
N GLU A 52 9.72 30.97 -34.86
CA GLU A 52 10.67 29.89 -35.08
C GLU A 52 10.55 29.39 -36.54
N ALA A 53 11.68 29.00 -37.15
CA ALA A 53 11.76 28.62 -38.55
C ALA A 53 10.70 27.54 -38.92
N ALA A 54 9.90 27.84 -39.95
CA ALA A 54 8.83 26.98 -40.41
C ALA A 54 9.33 25.54 -40.72
N PRO A 55 8.62 24.48 -40.29
CA PRO A 55 8.96 23.10 -40.63
C PRO A 55 8.87 22.87 -42.14
N LEU A 56 9.79 22.03 -42.67
CA LEU A 56 10.03 21.73 -44.09
C LEU A 56 8.83 21.17 -44.90
N ASN A 57 7.62 21.12 -44.34
CA ASN A 57 6.45 20.51 -44.95
C ASN A 57 5.26 21.48 -45.17
N ALA A 58 5.49 22.80 -45.15
CA ALA A 58 4.43 23.79 -45.40
C ALA A 58 4.16 23.96 -46.91
N THR A 59 3.16 23.25 -47.44
CA THR A 59 2.62 23.47 -48.79
C THR A 59 1.47 24.49 -48.77
N GLY A 60 1.82 25.79 -48.80
CA GLY A 60 0.83 26.86 -48.98
C GLY A 60 1.46 28.23 -49.16
N SER A 61 1.35 28.80 -50.36
CA SER A 61 1.80 30.17 -50.67
C SER A 61 0.86 31.21 -50.08
N SER A 62 1.40 32.06 -49.21
CA SER A 62 1.06 33.48 -49.00
C SER A 62 -0.42 33.86 -48.69
N ALA A 63 -0.61 34.45 -47.51
CA ALA A 63 -1.71 35.37 -47.15
C ALA A 63 -3.11 34.80 -46.84
N ILE A 64 -3.20 33.64 -46.18
CA ILE A 64 -4.40 33.27 -45.42
C ILE A 64 -4.01 33.28 -43.95
N SER A 65 -4.56 34.20 -43.15
CA SER A 65 -4.50 34.09 -41.69
C SER A 65 -5.35 32.88 -41.32
N ASN A 66 -4.73 31.72 -41.18
CA ASN A 66 -5.42 30.57 -40.63
C ASN A 66 -5.95 30.96 -39.26
N TRP A 67 -7.24 30.70 -39.01
CA TRP A 67 -7.83 30.84 -37.69
C TRP A 67 -6.96 30.09 -36.69
N ASP A 68 -6.71 30.69 -35.53
CA ASP A 68 -6.04 29.99 -34.45
C ASP A 68 -6.77 28.66 -34.22
N PRO A 69 -6.08 27.52 -34.38
CA PRO A 69 -6.73 26.23 -34.25
C PRO A 69 -7.33 26.14 -32.85
N ILE A 70 -8.60 25.74 -32.76
CA ILE A 70 -9.24 25.42 -31.48
C ILE A 70 -8.43 24.27 -30.87
N LEU A 71 -7.60 24.60 -29.88
CA LEU A 71 -6.71 23.64 -29.24
C LEU A 71 -7.58 22.57 -28.55
N ILE A 72 -7.45 21.33 -29.01
CA ILE A 72 -8.05 20.18 -28.37
C ILE A 72 -7.45 20.05 -26.97
N SER A 73 -8.30 19.94 -25.95
CA SER A 73 -7.89 19.87 -24.54
C SER A 73 -6.83 18.79 -24.30
N LEU A 74 -5.79 19.10 -23.53
CA LEU A 74 -4.72 18.17 -23.18
C LEU A 74 -5.28 16.99 -22.36
N VAL A 75 -5.01 15.76 -22.79
CA VAL A 75 -5.38 14.55 -22.04
C VAL A 75 -4.28 14.20 -21.04
N ARG A 76 -4.66 13.94 -19.77
CA ARG A 76 -3.75 13.49 -18.71
C ARG A 76 -3.86 11.99 -18.51
N ARG A 77 -2.78 11.37 -18.01
CA ARG A 77 -2.83 9.99 -17.52
C ARG A 77 -3.52 9.95 -16.16
N ALA A 78 -4.44 9.00 -15.96
CA ALA A 78 -5.09 8.77 -14.68
C ALA A 78 -4.09 8.25 -13.63
N MET A 79 -4.27 8.67 -12.38
CA MET A 79 -3.48 8.19 -11.25
C MET A 79 -4.08 6.88 -10.73
N PRO A 80 -3.27 5.86 -10.42
CA PRO A 80 -3.76 4.60 -9.85
C PRO A 80 -4.20 4.78 -8.38
N ASN A 81 -5.22 4.03 -7.97
CA ASN A 81 -5.77 4.07 -6.60
C ASN A 81 -4.84 3.41 -5.57
N LEU A 82 -4.89 3.93 -4.33
CA LEU A 82 -3.99 3.55 -3.22
C LEU A 82 -4.61 2.45 -2.35
N VAL A 83 -3.87 1.36 -2.07
CA VAL A 83 -4.36 0.17 -1.31
C VAL A 83 -3.63 -0.03 0.03
N ALA A 84 -2.46 0.57 0.18
CA ALA A 84 -1.54 0.31 1.29
C ALA A 84 -2.19 0.44 2.69
N TYR A 85 -3.05 1.43 2.90
CA TYR A 85 -3.65 1.69 4.21
C TYR A 85 -4.68 0.64 4.64
N ASP A 86 -5.17 -0.17 3.71
CA ASP A 86 -6.12 -1.23 4.01
C ASP A 86 -5.46 -2.57 4.36
N ILE A 87 -4.21 -2.76 3.92
CA ILE A 87 -3.45 -4.02 4.07
C ILE A 87 -2.42 -3.99 5.21
N CYS A 88 -2.02 -2.80 5.69
CA CYS A 88 -1.10 -2.63 6.80
C CYS A 88 -1.73 -1.88 7.99
N GLY A 89 -1.13 -2.02 9.17
CA GLY A 89 -1.48 -1.18 10.33
C GLY A 89 -0.82 0.18 10.23
N VAL A 90 -1.45 1.24 10.75
CA VAL A 90 -0.87 2.59 10.75
C VAL A 90 -0.56 3.02 12.16
N GLN A 91 0.68 3.43 12.41
CA GLN A 91 1.14 3.89 13.74
C GLN A 91 1.96 5.18 13.62
N PRO A 92 1.35 6.36 13.81
CA PRO A 92 2.09 7.61 13.71
C PRO A 92 3.19 7.70 14.77
N MET A 93 4.35 8.23 14.36
CA MET A 93 5.50 8.44 15.25
C MET A 93 5.56 9.89 15.71
N THR A 94 5.93 10.11 16.97
CA THR A 94 6.16 11.46 17.52
C THR A 94 7.63 11.88 17.50
N GLY A 95 8.55 10.92 17.25
CA GLY A 95 9.99 11.14 17.12
C GLY A 95 10.57 10.42 15.90
N PRO A 96 11.85 10.67 15.55
CA PRO A 96 12.49 10.05 14.38
C PRO A 96 12.74 8.55 14.54
N THR A 97 12.76 8.06 15.79
CA THR A 97 12.80 6.64 16.12
C THR A 97 11.63 6.32 17.06
N GLY A 98 11.02 5.16 16.83
CA GLY A 98 9.93 4.62 17.62
C GLY A 98 10.33 3.25 18.18
N LEU A 99 9.75 2.89 19.32
CA LEU A 99 9.91 1.58 19.93
C LEU A 99 8.55 0.90 19.99
N ILE A 100 8.49 -0.35 19.52
CA ILE A 100 7.34 -1.23 19.68
C ILE A 100 7.73 -2.27 20.71
N PHE A 101 6.91 -2.43 21.75
CA PHE A 101 7.11 -3.42 22.78
C PHE A 101 6.17 -4.61 22.57
N ALA A 102 6.69 -5.81 22.80
CA ALA A 102 5.90 -7.03 22.86
C ALA A 102 6.16 -7.74 24.18
N MET A 103 5.09 -8.19 24.81
CA MET A 103 5.16 -9.04 25.99
C MET A 103 4.94 -10.49 25.56
N LYS A 104 5.86 -11.37 25.93
CA LYS A 104 5.75 -12.83 25.71
C LYS A 104 5.77 -13.54 27.05
N ALA A 105 4.83 -14.46 27.27
CA ALA A 105 4.85 -15.33 28.43
C ALA A 105 5.86 -16.46 28.19
N ARG A 106 6.65 -16.83 29.20
CA ARG A 106 7.73 -17.82 29.08
C ARG A 106 7.59 -18.89 30.17
N TYR A 107 7.78 -20.14 29.78
CA TYR A 107 8.03 -21.23 30.73
C TYR A 107 9.42 -21.07 31.36
N ASN A 108 9.65 -21.71 32.50
CA ASN A 108 10.98 -21.74 33.11
C ASN A 108 11.82 -22.91 32.59
N ASP A 109 12.67 -22.64 31.59
CA ASP A 109 13.60 -23.62 31.01
C ASP A 109 15.08 -23.37 31.41
N TYR A 110 15.31 -22.82 32.60
CA TYR A 110 16.66 -22.60 33.13
C TYR A 110 17.29 -23.94 33.57
N PRO A 111 18.62 -24.14 33.47
CA PRO A 111 19.65 -23.27 32.87
C PRO A 111 19.82 -23.45 31.35
N SER A 112 19.07 -24.34 30.70
CA SER A 112 19.26 -24.70 29.30
C SER A 112 19.00 -23.57 28.31
N ALA A 113 18.14 -22.61 28.65
CA ALA A 113 17.84 -21.44 27.83
C ALA A 113 18.04 -20.12 28.58
N GLY A 114 18.58 -19.13 27.87
CA GLY A 114 18.63 -17.74 28.34
C GLY A 114 17.24 -17.13 28.45
N ARG A 115 17.11 -15.96 29.11
CA ARG A 115 15.81 -15.33 29.39
C ARG A 115 14.90 -15.18 28.15
N GLU A 116 15.46 -14.86 27.00
CA GLU A 116 14.73 -14.60 25.74
C GLU A 116 14.47 -15.87 24.91
N ASP A 117 15.25 -16.94 25.15
CA ASP A 117 15.19 -18.22 24.42
C ASP A 117 14.32 -19.27 25.12
N LYS A 118 13.78 -18.95 26.31
CA LYS A 118 12.82 -19.82 27.02
C LYS A 118 11.59 -20.09 26.14
N SER A 119 10.99 -21.26 26.24
CA SER A 119 9.79 -21.63 25.49
C SER A 119 8.64 -20.66 25.78
N GLU A 120 7.96 -20.20 24.73
CA GLU A 120 6.85 -19.25 24.82
C GLU A 120 5.54 -19.96 25.18
N ALA A 121 4.88 -19.49 26.24
CA ALA A 121 3.54 -19.92 26.60
C ALA A 121 2.50 -19.04 25.88
N LEU A 122 1.29 -19.57 25.68
CA LEU A 122 0.15 -18.89 25.04
C LEU A 122 0.30 -18.60 23.53
N PHE A 123 1.29 -19.21 22.88
CA PHE A 123 1.45 -19.20 21.42
C PHE A 123 1.35 -20.61 20.84
N ASN A 124 2.26 -21.49 21.28
CA ASN A 124 2.20 -22.92 21.02
C ASN A 124 1.13 -23.59 21.90
N GLU A 125 0.87 -24.86 21.64
CA GLU A 125 0.02 -25.69 22.49
C GLU A 125 0.51 -25.66 23.94
N ALA A 126 -0.45 -25.64 24.88
CA ALA A 126 -0.13 -25.60 26.29
C ALA A 126 0.38 -26.98 26.72
N ARG A 127 1.54 -27.03 27.39
CA ARG A 127 2.10 -28.27 27.93
C ARG A 127 1.22 -28.79 29.05
N THR A 128 0.56 -29.91 28.81
CA THR A 128 -0.42 -30.51 29.72
C THR A 128 0.20 -31.00 31.05
N GLY A 129 1.49 -31.37 31.03
CA GLY A 129 2.24 -31.82 32.22
C GLY A 129 2.99 -30.72 32.99
N TYR A 130 2.98 -29.46 32.52
CA TYR A 130 3.86 -28.44 33.09
C TYR A 130 3.51 -28.07 34.54
N SER A 131 2.22 -27.94 34.85
CA SER A 131 1.76 -27.59 36.20
C SER A 131 1.65 -28.78 37.16
N SER A 132 1.77 -30.01 36.66
CA SER A 132 1.59 -31.25 37.42
C SER A 132 2.89 -32.02 37.67
N SER A 133 4.02 -31.49 37.22
CA SER A 133 5.35 -32.04 37.49
C SER A 133 6.03 -31.29 38.64
N VAL A 134 6.85 -32.02 39.41
CA VAL A 134 7.83 -31.40 40.29
C VAL A 134 8.91 -30.83 39.39
N ASN A 135 9.08 -29.51 39.37
CA ASN A 135 10.00 -28.84 38.46
C ASN A 135 11.19 -28.29 39.24
N PRO A 136 12.26 -29.10 39.43
CA PRO A 136 13.51 -28.55 39.91
C PRO A 136 14.01 -27.54 38.87
N THR A 137 14.54 -26.41 39.30
CA THR A 137 15.08 -25.30 38.49
C THR A 137 16.16 -25.69 37.45
N ALA A 138 16.41 -26.98 37.23
CA ALA A 138 17.43 -27.56 36.35
C ALA A 138 16.88 -28.51 35.27
N ALA A 139 15.56 -28.65 35.09
CA ALA A 139 14.98 -29.67 34.19
C ALA A 139 15.13 -29.39 32.67
N GLY A 140 15.67 -28.23 32.28
CA GLY A 140 15.90 -27.86 30.88
C GLY A 140 14.64 -27.55 30.08
N VAL A 141 14.78 -27.41 28.76
CA VAL A 141 13.67 -27.08 27.85
C VAL A 141 12.75 -28.29 27.75
N GLY A 142 11.55 -28.21 28.34
CA GLY A 142 10.53 -29.21 28.09
C GLY A 142 10.21 -29.28 26.59
N THR A 143 9.91 -30.46 26.05
CA THR A 143 9.40 -30.58 24.68
C THR A 143 7.95 -30.11 24.63
N ASP A 144 7.55 -29.47 23.54
CA ASP A 144 6.13 -29.19 23.30
C ASP A 144 5.40 -30.50 23.01
N ASP A 145 4.16 -30.61 23.49
CA ASP A 145 3.33 -31.80 23.30
C ASP A 145 3.07 -32.00 21.79
N ILE A 146 2.92 -33.26 21.36
CA ILE A 146 2.62 -33.56 19.96
C ILE A 146 1.19 -33.11 19.68
N SER A 147 1.01 -32.30 18.63
CA SER A 147 -0.31 -31.73 18.32
C SER A 147 -1.21 -32.61 17.44
N ASP A 148 -0.66 -33.69 16.86
CA ASP A 148 -1.41 -34.61 15.98
C ASP A 148 -1.94 -35.82 16.77
N PRO A 149 -3.26 -35.94 16.98
CA PRO A 149 -3.85 -37.03 17.74
C PRO A 149 -3.74 -38.41 17.06
N PHE A 150 -3.26 -38.47 15.81
CA PHE A 150 -2.99 -39.72 15.10
C PHE A 150 -1.49 -40.04 15.00
N ASP A 151 -0.62 -39.23 15.59
CA ASP A 151 0.80 -39.53 15.63
C ASP A 151 1.04 -40.74 16.54
N THR A 152 1.55 -41.82 15.94
CA THR A 152 1.94 -43.06 16.62
C THR A 152 3.46 -43.25 16.63
N SER A 153 4.24 -42.18 16.39
CA SER A 153 5.70 -42.20 16.57
C SER A 153 6.05 -42.31 18.06
N SER A 154 7.32 -42.50 18.43
CA SER A 154 7.70 -42.57 19.86
C SER A 154 8.58 -41.37 20.21
N PRO A 155 8.17 -40.52 21.18
CA PRO A 155 6.90 -40.56 21.93
C PRO A 155 5.68 -40.26 21.04
N ASP A 156 4.51 -40.84 21.35
CA ASP A 156 3.25 -40.60 20.63
C ASP A 156 2.41 -39.46 21.25
N TYR A 157 1.23 -39.19 20.68
CA TYR A 157 0.29 -38.21 21.24
C TYR A 157 -0.12 -38.52 22.70
N GLU A 158 -0.30 -39.80 23.03
CA GLU A 158 -0.69 -40.24 24.37
C GLU A 158 0.47 -40.07 25.36
N ASP A 159 1.69 -40.45 24.96
CA ASP A 159 2.93 -40.34 25.73
C ASP A 159 3.28 -38.90 26.09
N THR A 160 2.94 -37.95 25.21
CA THR A 160 3.19 -36.51 25.43
C THR A 160 2.05 -35.82 26.20
N THR A 161 0.94 -36.51 26.47
CA THR A 161 -0.17 -35.96 27.24
C THR A 161 0.07 -36.14 28.75
N GLY A 162 0.37 -35.03 29.43
CA GLY A 162 0.57 -34.98 30.88
C GLY A 162 -0.71 -35.19 31.69
N THR A 163 -0.58 -35.88 32.83
CA THR A 163 -1.66 -36.12 33.79
C THR A 163 -1.53 -35.22 35.03
N GLY A 164 -2.58 -35.15 35.85
CA GLY A 164 -2.56 -34.37 37.10
C GLY A 164 -1.59 -34.93 38.15
N MET A 165 -1.12 -34.06 39.05
CA MET A 165 -0.22 -34.45 40.14
C MET A 165 -0.99 -35.21 41.23
N SER A 166 -0.36 -36.23 41.85
CA SER A 166 -0.94 -36.90 43.02
C SER A 166 -1.05 -35.94 44.21
N THR A 167 -2.04 -36.14 45.09
CA THR A 167 -2.21 -35.30 46.29
C THR A 167 -0.98 -35.34 47.19
N ALA A 168 -0.35 -36.50 47.34
CA ALA A 168 0.87 -36.65 48.15
C ALA A 168 2.04 -35.84 47.59
N SER A 169 2.24 -35.83 46.27
CA SER A 169 3.27 -34.99 45.63
C SER A 169 2.94 -33.51 45.73
N ALA A 170 1.65 -33.15 45.58
CA ALA A 170 1.20 -31.77 45.67
C ALA A 170 1.35 -31.17 47.08
N GLU A 171 1.09 -31.96 48.13
CA GLU A 171 1.30 -31.57 49.53
C GLU A 171 2.80 -31.41 49.88
N ALA A 172 3.68 -32.11 49.15
CA ALA A 172 5.12 -32.02 49.33
C ALA A 172 5.78 -30.88 48.52
N LEU A 173 5.03 -30.15 47.68
CA LEU A 173 5.55 -29.01 46.93
C LEU A 173 5.95 -27.85 47.86
N GLY A 174 7.07 -27.21 47.53
CA GLY A 174 7.69 -26.16 48.33
C GLY A 174 8.72 -26.67 49.34
N ASP A 175 8.89 -28.00 49.48
CA ASP A 175 9.99 -28.57 50.27
C ASP A 175 11.33 -28.39 49.56
N VAL A 176 12.17 -27.52 50.13
CA VAL A 176 13.49 -27.14 49.60
C VAL A 176 14.49 -28.28 49.77
N GLU A 177 14.41 -29.07 50.84
CA GLU A 177 15.34 -30.15 51.14
C GLU A 177 15.10 -31.36 50.21
N ALA A 178 13.83 -31.62 49.85
CA ALA A 178 13.45 -32.65 48.88
C ALA A 178 13.49 -32.16 47.42
N SER A 179 13.89 -30.91 47.15
CA SER A 179 13.88 -30.30 45.81
C SER A 179 12.50 -30.32 45.11
N ASN A 180 11.41 -30.27 45.89
CA ASN A 180 10.04 -30.29 45.39
C ASN A 180 9.57 -28.89 44.97
N GLY A 181 10.20 -28.32 43.94
CA GLY A 181 9.88 -26.98 43.44
C GLY A 181 8.55 -26.88 42.70
N PHE A 182 7.84 -25.76 42.89
CA PHE A 182 6.73 -25.38 42.01
C PHE A 182 7.24 -25.06 40.60
N ALA A 183 6.45 -25.43 39.59
CA ALA A 183 6.65 -24.92 38.23
C ALA A 183 6.44 -23.39 38.21
N GLN A 184 7.30 -22.68 37.49
CA GLN A 184 7.33 -21.21 37.47
C GLN A 184 7.15 -20.68 36.06
N MET A 185 6.35 -19.63 35.91
CA MET A 185 6.22 -18.91 34.65
C MET A 185 6.71 -17.48 34.82
N ALA A 186 7.22 -16.91 33.75
CA ALA A 186 7.67 -15.52 33.71
C ALA A 186 7.14 -14.85 32.44
N PHE A 187 7.45 -13.56 32.28
CA PHE A 187 7.25 -12.87 31.02
C PHE A 187 8.52 -12.11 30.63
N THR A 188 8.72 -11.96 29.33
CA THR A 188 9.73 -11.07 28.74
C THR A 188 9.03 -9.90 28.07
N ILE A 189 9.64 -8.72 28.17
CA ILE A 189 9.24 -7.55 27.39
C ILE A 189 10.37 -7.33 26.39
N GLU A 190 10.09 -7.61 25.14
CA GLU A 190 11.01 -7.45 24.01
C GLU A 190 10.68 -6.16 23.28
N LYS A 191 11.66 -5.61 22.56
CA LYS A 191 11.51 -4.35 21.82
C LYS A 191 11.92 -4.53 20.36
N ALA A 192 11.17 -3.92 19.47
CA ALA A 192 11.53 -3.68 18.07
C ALA A 192 11.67 -2.17 17.86
N THR A 193 12.73 -1.76 17.17
CA THR A 193 12.94 -0.34 16.81
C THR A 193 12.43 -0.08 15.40
N VAL A 194 11.80 1.08 15.20
CA VAL A 194 11.47 1.64 13.89
C VAL A 194 12.18 2.98 13.72
N THR A 195 12.83 3.19 12.58
CA THR A 195 13.53 4.43 12.25
C THR A 195 12.92 5.06 11.01
N ALA A 196 12.56 6.34 11.10
CA ALA A 196 11.96 7.06 10.00
C ALA A 196 12.98 7.34 8.88
N LYS A 197 12.66 6.89 7.67
CA LYS A 197 13.36 7.19 6.42
C LYS A 197 12.65 8.35 5.70
N SER A 198 13.32 8.96 4.73
CA SER A 198 12.81 10.13 4.00
C SER A 198 12.62 9.84 2.52
N ARG A 199 11.57 10.42 1.93
CA ARG A 199 11.42 10.59 0.48
C ARG A 199 11.35 12.08 0.15
N ALA A 200 11.92 12.45 -0.98
CA ALA A 200 11.88 13.82 -1.47
C ALA A 200 11.93 13.85 -2.99
N LEU A 201 11.07 14.64 -3.61
CA LEU A 201 11.13 14.96 -5.04
C LEU A 201 11.13 16.47 -5.22
N LYS A 202 11.72 16.92 -6.33
CA LYS A 202 11.84 18.32 -6.69
C LYS A 202 11.58 18.48 -8.17
N ALA A 203 10.88 19.54 -8.53
CA ALA A 203 10.77 20.03 -9.89
C ALA A 203 11.33 21.46 -9.97
N GLU A 204 11.93 21.77 -11.10
CA GLU A 204 12.31 23.11 -11.50
C GLU A 204 11.53 23.43 -12.77
N TYR A 205 11.01 24.64 -12.87
CA TYR A 205 10.35 25.12 -14.07
C TYR A 205 10.86 26.51 -14.41
N THR A 206 10.94 26.81 -15.71
CA THR A 206 11.37 28.13 -16.17
C THR A 206 10.18 29.09 -16.17
N LEU A 207 10.44 30.38 -15.96
CA LEU A 207 9.38 31.39 -16.05
C LEU A 207 8.81 31.47 -17.46
N GLU A 208 9.67 31.33 -18.48
CA GLU A 208 9.25 31.28 -19.89
C GLU A 208 8.25 30.14 -20.12
N LEU A 209 8.57 28.91 -19.67
CA LEU A 209 7.66 27.77 -19.82
C LEU A 209 6.33 28.00 -19.08
N ALA A 210 6.37 28.61 -17.90
CA ALA A 210 5.14 28.90 -17.15
C ALA A 210 4.28 29.97 -17.83
N GLN A 211 4.90 30.96 -18.48
CA GLN A 211 4.21 31.98 -19.26
C GLN A 211 3.59 31.37 -20.52
N ASP A 212 4.36 30.58 -21.28
CA ASP A 212 3.89 29.90 -22.50
C ASP A 212 2.72 28.95 -22.19
N LEU A 213 2.89 28.12 -21.16
CA LEU A 213 1.89 27.12 -20.77
C LEU A 213 0.60 27.77 -20.25
N LYS A 214 0.71 28.95 -19.62
CA LYS A 214 -0.45 29.73 -19.19
C LYS A 214 -1.13 30.44 -20.36
N ALA A 215 -0.36 31.02 -21.29
CA ALA A 215 -0.88 31.75 -22.43
C ALA A 215 -1.58 30.83 -23.45
N ILE A 216 -1.00 29.66 -23.72
CA ILE A 216 -1.50 28.71 -24.72
C ILE A 216 -2.54 27.75 -24.12
N HIS A 217 -2.24 27.15 -22.97
CA HIS A 217 -3.07 26.08 -22.40
C HIS A 217 -3.96 26.53 -21.24
N GLY A 218 -3.83 27.78 -20.76
CA GLY A 218 -4.57 28.26 -19.59
C GLY A 218 -4.24 27.52 -18.29
N LEU A 219 -3.14 26.76 -18.28
CA LEU A 219 -2.73 25.91 -17.17
C LEU A 219 -1.67 26.62 -16.30
N ASP A 220 -1.66 26.31 -15.01
CA ASP A 220 -0.63 26.77 -14.08
C ASP A 220 0.43 25.68 -13.91
N ALA A 221 1.62 25.91 -14.48
CA ALA A 221 2.75 24.98 -14.41
C ALA A 221 3.13 24.62 -12.97
N GLU A 222 2.99 25.55 -12.01
CA GLU A 222 3.32 25.27 -10.61
C GLU A 222 2.34 24.28 -9.99
N SER A 223 1.03 24.50 -10.17
CA SER A 223 -0.02 23.61 -9.67
C SER A 223 0.08 22.22 -10.29
N GLU A 224 0.35 22.12 -11.59
CA GLU A 224 0.49 20.83 -12.28
C GLU A 224 1.70 20.04 -11.78
N LEU A 225 2.86 20.70 -11.67
CA LEU A 225 4.05 20.05 -11.11
C LEU A 225 3.85 19.67 -9.64
N ALA A 226 3.15 20.49 -8.86
CA ALA A 226 2.84 20.18 -7.48
C ALA A 226 2.00 18.89 -7.36
N ASN A 227 0.98 18.77 -8.19
CA ASN A 227 0.11 17.60 -8.24
C ASN A 227 0.88 16.35 -8.68
N ILE A 228 1.72 16.45 -9.72
CA ILE A 228 2.54 15.32 -10.19
C ILE A 228 3.47 14.82 -9.08
N LEU A 229 4.25 15.71 -8.46
CA LEU A 229 5.22 15.32 -7.44
C LEU A 229 4.55 14.71 -6.19
N SER A 230 3.44 15.30 -5.74
CA SER A 230 2.72 14.79 -4.57
C SER A 230 2.11 13.41 -4.84
N SER A 231 1.51 13.22 -6.01
CA SER A 231 0.93 11.94 -6.42
C SER A 231 1.98 10.85 -6.57
N GLU A 232 3.15 11.16 -7.16
CA GLU A 232 4.24 10.20 -7.35
C GLU A 232 4.78 9.71 -6.01
N ILE A 233 5.03 10.62 -5.04
CA ILE A 233 5.51 10.21 -3.71
C ILE A 233 4.49 9.29 -3.01
N LEU A 234 3.20 9.57 -3.13
CA LEU A 234 2.16 8.72 -2.56
C LEU A 234 2.09 7.35 -3.25
N ALA A 235 2.19 7.32 -4.58
CA ALA A 235 2.23 6.09 -5.36
C ALA A 235 3.46 5.22 -5.02
N GLU A 236 4.64 5.84 -4.87
CA GLU A 236 5.86 5.16 -4.44
C GLU A 236 5.71 4.54 -3.05
N ILE A 237 5.18 5.29 -2.08
CA ILE A 237 4.95 4.79 -0.71
C ILE A 237 3.98 3.61 -0.74
N ASN A 238 2.87 3.74 -1.47
CA ASN A 238 1.89 2.67 -1.59
C ASN A 238 2.52 1.41 -2.21
N ARG A 239 3.30 1.56 -3.28
CA ARG A 239 3.98 0.43 -3.92
C ARG A 239 5.04 -0.20 -3.02
N GLU A 240 5.74 0.60 -2.22
CA GLU A 240 6.68 0.09 -1.21
C GLU A 240 5.97 -0.81 -0.18
N VAL A 241 4.80 -0.39 0.33
CA VAL A 241 4.00 -1.24 1.25
C VAL A 241 3.61 -2.56 0.61
N VAL A 242 3.03 -2.51 -0.60
CA VAL A 242 2.61 -3.71 -1.33
C VAL A 242 3.78 -4.66 -1.58
N ARG A 243 4.92 -4.14 -2.02
CA ARG A 243 6.13 -4.95 -2.22
C ARG A 243 6.62 -5.58 -0.93
N HIS A 244 6.61 -4.84 0.18
CA HIS A 244 7.01 -5.39 1.47
C HIS A 244 6.08 -6.49 1.98
N VAL A 245 4.77 -6.37 1.76
CA VAL A 245 3.81 -7.45 2.05
C VAL A 245 4.19 -8.71 1.26
N ASN A 246 4.44 -8.59 -0.05
CA ASN A 246 4.85 -9.73 -0.88
C ASN A 246 6.24 -10.29 -0.55
N ILE A 247 7.19 -9.46 -0.10
CA ILE A 247 8.52 -9.92 0.32
C ILE A 247 8.44 -10.70 1.63
N GLN A 248 7.64 -10.21 2.58
CA GLN A 248 7.55 -10.82 3.90
C GLN A 248 6.61 -12.02 3.99
N ALA A 249 5.63 -12.11 3.07
CA ALA A 249 4.68 -13.21 3.05
C ALA A 249 5.37 -14.58 2.96
N LYS A 250 4.99 -15.49 3.87
CA LYS A 250 5.36 -16.90 3.83
C LYS A 250 4.89 -17.53 2.52
N VAL A 251 5.59 -18.58 2.09
CA VAL A 251 5.16 -19.37 0.93
C VAL A 251 3.92 -20.18 1.32
N GLY A 252 2.81 -19.95 0.63
CA GLY A 252 1.56 -20.71 0.72
C GLY A 252 1.60 -21.98 -0.11
N ALA A 253 0.48 -22.69 -0.20
CA ALA A 253 0.34 -23.90 -1.02
C ALA A 253 1.42 -24.94 -0.72
N ALA A 254 1.67 -25.25 0.56
CA ALA A 254 2.73 -26.20 0.94
C ALA A 254 2.37 -27.66 0.63
N ALA A 255 1.07 -27.97 0.52
CA ALA A 255 0.54 -29.32 0.31
C ALA A 255 0.01 -29.52 -1.13
N THR A 256 0.49 -28.74 -2.09
CA THR A 256 0.25 -28.93 -3.53
C THR A 256 1.38 -29.71 -4.18
N ALA A 257 1.22 -30.09 -5.44
CA ALA A 257 2.23 -30.81 -6.20
C ALA A 257 3.58 -30.08 -6.29
N THR A 258 3.57 -28.75 -6.25
CA THR A 258 4.78 -27.93 -6.15
C THR A 258 4.56 -26.84 -5.10
N ALA A 259 5.29 -26.95 -3.99
CA ALA A 259 5.15 -26.00 -2.89
C ALA A 259 5.32 -24.55 -3.36
N GLY A 260 4.36 -23.69 -3.02
CA GLY A 260 4.35 -22.28 -3.42
C GLY A 260 3.63 -21.98 -4.73
N THR A 261 3.21 -23.00 -5.48
CA THR A 261 2.44 -22.86 -6.71
C THR A 261 1.16 -23.69 -6.59
N PHE A 262 0.04 -23.09 -6.98
CA PHE A 262 -1.22 -23.80 -7.16
C PHE A 262 -1.50 -23.94 -8.64
N ASN A 263 -1.38 -25.16 -9.13
CA ASN A 263 -1.63 -25.51 -10.51
C ASN A 263 -3.07 -25.98 -10.66
N LEU A 264 -3.87 -25.25 -11.45
CA LEU A 264 -5.28 -25.58 -11.66
C LEU A 264 -5.52 -26.92 -12.37
N ASP A 265 -4.52 -27.50 -13.04
CA ASP A 265 -4.65 -28.81 -13.69
C ASP A 265 -4.33 -30.00 -12.77
N VAL A 266 -3.43 -29.79 -11.81
CA VAL A 266 -2.87 -30.86 -10.97
C VAL A 266 -3.44 -30.80 -9.55
N ASP A 267 -3.61 -29.59 -9.02
CA ASP A 267 -4.01 -29.36 -7.62
C ASP A 267 -5.53 -29.14 -7.47
N ALA A 268 -6.25 -28.99 -8.59
CA ALA A 268 -7.71 -28.89 -8.59
C ALA A 268 -8.34 -30.04 -9.37
N ASN A 269 -9.11 -30.87 -8.66
CA ASN A 269 -9.88 -31.97 -9.26
C ASN A 269 -11.18 -31.40 -9.87
N GLY A 270 -11.11 -30.97 -11.13
CA GLY A 270 -12.26 -30.48 -11.90
C GLY A 270 -12.13 -30.87 -13.36
N ARG A 271 -13.23 -31.31 -13.98
CA ARG A 271 -13.24 -31.60 -15.42
C ARG A 271 -13.37 -30.31 -16.21
N TRP A 272 -14.11 -29.33 -15.69
CA TRP A 272 -14.39 -28.05 -16.34
C TRP A 272 -13.70 -26.92 -15.56
N SER A 273 -13.36 -25.82 -16.23
CA SER A 273 -12.59 -24.70 -15.64
C SER A 273 -13.26 -24.09 -14.40
N VAL A 274 -14.59 -23.98 -14.38
CA VAL A 274 -15.35 -23.47 -13.23
C VAL A 274 -15.18 -24.35 -11.98
N GLU A 275 -15.06 -25.66 -12.15
CA GLU A 275 -14.81 -26.59 -11.03
C GLU A 275 -13.39 -26.42 -10.48
N LYS A 276 -12.42 -26.24 -11.39
CA LYS A 276 -11.01 -25.97 -11.02
C LYS A 276 -10.88 -24.66 -10.23
N PHE A 277 -11.60 -23.61 -10.63
CA PHE A 277 -11.62 -22.33 -9.90
C PHE A 277 -12.27 -22.47 -8.50
N LYS A 278 -13.22 -23.38 -8.30
CA LYS A 278 -13.72 -23.70 -6.94
C LYS A 278 -12.67 -24.41 -6.10
N GLY A 279 -11.80 -25.22 -6.70
CA GLY A 279 -10.61 -25.76 -6.03
C GLY A 279 -9.69 -24.66 -5.49
N LEU A 280 -9.48 -23.58 -6.25
CA LEU A 280 -8.73 -22.41 -5.81
C LEU A 280 -9.37 -21.74 -4.58
N LEU A 281 -10.71 -21.63 -4.52
CA LEU A 281 -11.41 -21.10 -3.35
C LEU A 281 -11.14 -21.92 -2.08
N PHE A 282 -11.14 -23.25 -2.21
CA PHE A 282 -10.81 -24.12 -1.08
C PHE A 282 -9.36 -23.92 -0.62
N GLN A 283 -8.43 -23.73 -1.57
CA GLN A 283 -7.04 -23.43 -1.23
C GLN A 283 -6.90 -22.10 -0.46
N ILE A 284 -7.63 -21.05 -0.87
CA ILE A 284 -7.67 -19.77 -0.14
C ILE A 284 -8.16 -19.95 1.30
N GLU A 285 -9.18 -20.77 1.52
CA GLU A 285 -9.67 -21.08 2.86
C GLU A 285 -8.63 -21.87 3.68
N ARG A 286 -7.91 -22.81 3.06
CA ARG A 286 -6.79 -23.51 3.73
C ARG A 286 -5.70 -22.53 4.17
N GLU A 287 -5.26 -21.63 3.29
CA GLU A 287 -4.26 -20.62 3.65
C GLU A 287 -4.78 -19.67 4.74
N SER A 288 -6.05 -19.25 4.65
CA SER A 288 -6.70 -18.40 5.65
C SER A 288 -6.76 -19.07 7.03
N ASN A 289 -7.03 -20.38 7.07
CA ASN A 289 -7.03 -21.16 8.31
C ASN A 289 -5.62 -21.34 8.87
N THR A 290 -4.62 -21.54 8.02
CA THR A 290 -3.21 -21.61 8.44
C THR A 290 -2.75 -20.28 9.05
N ILE A 291 -3.12 -19.14 8.45
CA ILE A 291 -2.86 -17.82 9.04
C ILE A 291 -3.51 -17.70 10.43
N ALA A 292 -4.74 -18.19 10.61
CA ALA A 292 -5.40 -18.18 11.91
C ALA A 292 -4.68 -19.04 12.96
N LYS A 293 -4.18 -20.21 12.56
CA LYS A 293 -3.43 -21.11 13.43
C LYS A 293 -2.08 -20.50 13.83
N GLU A 294 -1.33 -19.95 12.88
CA GLU A 294 -0.01 -19.37 13.13
C GLU A 294 -0.07 -18.03 13.87
N THR A 295 -1.06 -17.17 13.57
CA THR A 295 -1.17 -15.85 14.22
C THR A 295 -1.94 -15.89 15.55
N ARG A 296 -2.88 -16.82 15.72
CA ARG A 296 -3.87 -16.84 16.82
C ARG A 296 -4.65 -15.52 16.95
N ARG A 297 -4.84 -14.79 15.85
CA ARG A 297 -5.58 -13.52 15.81
C ARG A 297 -6.85 -13.62 14.99
N GLY A 298 -6.77 -14.25 13.81
CA GLY A 298 -7.94 -14.45 12.96
C GLY A 298 -7.59 -15.08 11.63
N LYS A 299 -8.63 -15.50 10.89
CA LYS A 299 -8.47 -16.01 9.52
C LYS A 299 -8.12 -14.90 8.56
N GLY A 300 -7.35 -15.22 7.52
CA GLY A 300 -7.08 -14.31 6.39
C GLY A 300 -8.36 -13.61 5.90
N ASN A 301 -8.31 -12.28 5.79
CA ASN A 301 -9.46 -11.43 5.52
C ASN A 301 -9.27 -10.48 4.34
N PHE A 302 -8.10 -10.47 3.72
CA PHE A 302 -7.89 -9.82 2.44
C PHE A 302 -7.02 -10.66 1.51
N ILE A 303 -7.15 -10.41 0.21
CA ILE A 303 -6.35 -11.01 -0.85
C ILE A 303 -5.82 -9.87 -1.70
N LEU A 304 -4.54 -9.94 -2.05
CA LEU A 304 -3.93 -9.14 -3.10
C LEU A 304 -3.56 -10.08 -4.26
N CYS A 305 -4.08 -9.88 -5.45
CA CYS A 305 -3.86 -10.79 -6.58
C CYS A 305 -3.67 -10.08 -7.92
N SER A 306 -3.23 -10.82 -8.94
CA SER A 306 -3.27 -10.35 -10.33
C SER A 306 -4.71 -10.20 -10.83
N SER A 307 -4.90 -9.44 -11.91
CA SER A 307 -6.21 -9.24 -12.54
C SER A 307 -6.79 -10.52 -13.12
N ASP A 308 -5.98 -11.42 -13.66
CA ASP A 308 -6.43 -12.73 -14.17
C ASP A 308 -6.93 -13.65 -13.05
N VAL A 309 -6.23 -13.68 -11.91
CA VAL A 309 -6.67 -14.40 -10.71
C VAL A 309 -7.96 -13.80 -10.16
N ALA A 310 -8.09 -12.48 -10.11
CA ALA A 310 -9.32 -11.80 -9.69
C ALA A 310 -10.51 -12.16 -10.60
N SER A 311 -10.27 -12.22 -11.91
CA SER A 311 -11.24 -12.65 -12.91
C SER A 311 -11.66 -14.11 -12.71
N ALA A 312 -10.70 -15.02 -12.49
CA ALA A 312 -10.97 -16.43 -12.19
C ALA A 312 -11.85 -16.60 -10.93
N LEU A 313 -11.59 -15.80 -9.88
CA LEU A 313 -12.40 -15.79 -8.65
C LEU A 313 -13.82 -15.29 -8.89
N SER A 314 -14.01 -14.29 -9.75
CA SER A 314 -15.34 -13.82 -10.15
C SER A 314 -16.11 -14.89 -10.93
N MET A 315 -15.42 -15.65 -11.80
CA MET A 315 -16.04 -16.69 -12.64
C MET A 315 -16.33 -18.00 -11.90
N ALA A 316 -15.71 -18.25 -10.73
CA ALA A 316 -15.92 -19.44 -9.90
C ALA A 316 -17.35 -19.58 -9.33
N GLY A 317 -18.19 -18.55 -9.48
CA GLY A 317 -19.65 -18.66 -9.36
C GLY A 317 -20.21 -18.87 -7.96
N VAL A 318 -19.49 -18.48 -6.89
CA VAL A 318 -20.02 -18.44 -5.50
C VAL A 318 -19.63 -17.12 -4.84
N LEU A 319 -20.14 -16.03 -5.41
CA LEU A 319 -20.29 -14.74 -4.74
C LEU A 319 -21.79 -14.54 -4.57
N ASP A 320 -22.38 -15.15 -3.54
CA ASP A 320 -23.83 -15.05 -3.32
C ASP A 320 -24.21 -13.74 -2.61
N TYR A 321 -25.26 -13.14 -3.17
CA TYR A 321 -25.86 -11.84 -2.93
C TYR A 321 -27.14 -12.02 -2.11
N ALA A 322 -27.33 -11.20 -1.08
CA ALA A 322 -28.68 -10.89 -0.61
C ALA A 322 -28.74 -9.50 0.06
N PRO A 323 -29.63 -8.57 -0.35
CA PRO A 323 -30.36 -8.47 -1.62
C PRO A 323 -30.13 -7.13 -2.36
N ALA A 324 -30.34 -7.15 -3.68
CA ALA A 324 -30.45 -6.03 -4.62
C ALA A 324 -29.16 -5.32 -5.10
N LEU A 325 -28.81 -5.64 -6.34
CA LEU A 325 -28.35 -4.72 -7.39
C LEU A 325 -27.03 -3.95 -7.15
N SER A 326 -25.89 -4.60 -7.39
CA SER A 326 -24.86 -4.06 -8.30
C SER A 326 -23.82 -5.12 -8.63
N THR A 327 -24.05 -5.89 -9.70
CA THR A 327 -23.08 -6.81 -10.33
C THR A 327 -21.89 -6.07 -10.97
N ASN A 328 -21.22 -5.19 -10.23
CA ASN A 328 -20.02 -4.50 -10.67
C ASN A 328 -18.92 -4.66 -9.63
N ILE A 329 -18.36 -5.87 -9.57
CA ILE A 329 -16.92 -5.97 -9.34
C ILE A 329 -16.30 -5.43 -10.63
N ASN A 330 -15.81 -4.20 -10.59
CA ASN A 330 -15.09 -3.63 -11.72
C ASN A 330 -13.68 -4.24 -11.71
N VAL A 331 -13.50 -5.40 -12.34
CA VAL A 331 -12.17 -5.97 -12.60
C VAL A 331 -11.55 -5.18 -13.73
N ASP A 332 -11.22 -3.93 -13.42
CA ASP A 332 -10.61 -2.99 -14.33
C ASP A 332 -9.42 -2.36 -13.63
N ASP A 333 -8.25 -2.68 -14.16
CA ASP A 333 -6.95 -2.20 -13.67
C ASP A 333 -6.81 -0.67 -13.77
N THR A 334 -7.71 0.01 -14.50
CA THR A 334 -7.73 1.48 -14.63
C THR A 334 -8.65 2.19 -13.63
N GLY A 335 -9.59 1.48 -12.99
CA GLY A 335 -10.69 2.08 -12.23
C GLY A 335 -10.56 1.98 -10.71
N ASN A 336 -10.65 0.77 -10.15
CA ASN A 336 -10.63 0.56 -8.70
C ASN A 336 -9.78 -0.66 -8.35
N THR A 337 -8.75 -0.47 -7.54
CA THR A 337 -7.90 -1.56 -7.05
C THR A 337 -8.64 -2.45 -6.04
N PHE A 338 -9.73 -1.98 -5.45
CA PHE A 338 -10.66 -2.84 -4.71
C PHE A 338 -11.65 -3.48 -5.68
N ALA A 339 -11.56 -4.80 -5.82
CA ALA A 339 -12.44 -5.57 -6.70
C ALA A 339 -13.78 -5.85 -6.01
N GLY A 340 -13.77 -6.28 -4.75
CA GLY A 340 -14.99 -6.64 -4.03
C GLY A 340 -14.72 -7.49 -2.79
N VAL A 341 -15.78 -8.10 -2.25
CA VAL A 341 -15.69 -9.01 -1.10
C VAL A 341 -16.06 -10.43 -1.51
N LEU A 342 -15.12 -11.35 -1.37
CA LEU A 342 -15.30 -12.79 -1.55
C LEU A 342 -16.02 -13.40 -0.34
N ASN A 343 -17.12 -14.10 -0.62
CA ASN A 343 -17.95 -14.81 0.37
C ASN A 343 -18.37 -13.93 1.57
N GLY A 344 -18.62 -12.64 1.34
CA GLY A 344 -19.02 -11.67 2.37
C GLY A 344 -17.97 -11.36 3.45
N ARG A 345 -16.75 -11.92 3.35
CA ARG A 345 -15.73 -11.86 4.40
C ARG A 345 -14.36 -11.37 3.92
N VAL A 346 -13.90 -11.79 2.74
CA VAL A 346 -12.52 -11.57 2.30
C VAL A 346 -12.46 -10.45 1.27
N LYS A 347 -11.77 -9.36 1.58
CA LYS A 347 -11.62 -8.22 0.64
C LYS A 347 -10.60 -8.56 -0.45
N VAL A 348 -10.96 -8.44 -1.71
CA VAL A 348 -10.07 -8.72 -2.84
C VAL A 348 -9.57 -7.41 -3.43
N TYR A 349 -8.24 -7.29 -3.50
CA TYR A 349 -7.53 -6.18 -4.12
C TYR A 349 -6.73 -6.68 -5.32
N ILE A 350 -6.69 -5.86 -6.36
CA ILE A 350 -5.94 -6.13 -7.59
C ILE A 350 -4.61 -5.37 -7.54
N ASP A 351 -3.51 -6.07 -7.83
CA ASP A 351 -2.21 -5.45 -8.09
C ASP A 351 -2.05 -5.23 -9.62
N PRO A 352 -2.22 -4.00 -10.14
CA PRO A 352 -2.11 -3.73 -11.58
C PRO A 352 -0.67 -3.87 -12.10
N TYR A 353 0.31 -4.03 -11.20
CA TYR A 353 1.72 -4.19 -11.55
C TYR A 353 2.24 -5.62 -11.31
N ALA A 354 1.34 -6.60 -11.27
CA ALA A 354 1.69 -8.02 -11.20
C ALA A 354 2.37 -8.46 -12.50
N GLY A 355 3.59 -9.01 -12.42
CA GLY A 355 4.30 -9.54 -13.58
C GLY A 355 4.08 -11.05 -13.85
N VAL A 356 3.44 -11.73 -12.89
CA VAL A 356 3.10 -13.16 -12.91
C VAL A 356 1.76 -13.29 -12.21
N ASP A 357 0.99 -14.32 -12.52
CA ASP A 357 -0.22 -14.66 -11.77
C ASP A 357 0.12 -15.15 -10.37
N TYR A 358 -0.25 -14.32 -9.40
CA TYR A 358 -0.04 -14.62 -8.00
C TYR A 358 -1.22 -14.15 -7.17
N MET A 359 -1.31 -14.70 -5.97
CA MET A 359 -2.14 -14.15 -4.91
C MET A 359 -1.40 -14.19 -3.57
N THR A 360 -1.65 -13.17 -2.77
CA THR A 360 -1.21 -13.06 -1.39
C THR A 360 -2.44 -12.94 -0.50
N VAL A 361 -2.70 -13.97 0.30
CA VAL A 361 -3.73 -13.96 1.33
C VAL A 361 -3.14 -13.34 2.60
N GLY A 362 -3.84 -12.39 3.20
CA GLY A 362 -3.38 -11.69 4.38
C GLY A 362 -4.43 -11.53 5.46
N TYR A 363 -3.97 -11.31 6.68
CA TYR A 363 -4.80 -10.95 7.82
C TYR A 363 -4.44 -9.56 8.36
N ARG A 364 -5.47 -8.76 8.60
CA ARG A 364 -5.41 -7.50 9.35
C ARG A 364 -6.62 -7.41 10.28
N GLY A 365 -6.40 -7.29 11.57
CA GLY A 365 -7.46 -7.09 12.56
C GLY A 365 -8.15 -5.73 12.43
N SER A 366 -9.26 -5.55 13.16
CA SER A 366 -9.95 -4.26 13.28
C SER A 366 -9.11 -3.22 14.04
N ASN A 367 -8.20 -3.69 14.89
CA ASN A 367 -7.27 -2.86 15.62
C ASN A 367 -6.00 -2.58 14.77
N PRO A 368 -5.55 -1.31 14.63
CA PRO A 368 -4.30 -0.99 13.93
C PRO A 368 -3.04 -1.68 14.47
N TYR A 369 -3.05 -2.16 15.72
CA TYR A 369 -1.95 -2.95 16.31
C TYR A 369 -1.93 -4.42 15.87
N ASP A 370 -2.99 -4.90 15.22
CA ASP A 370 -3.14 -6.28 14.79
C ASP A 370 -2.95 -6.40 13.27
N ALA A 371 -1.73 -6.12 12.82
CA ALA A 371 -1.32 -6.25 11.42
C ALA A 371 0.06 -6.87 11.35
N GLY A 372 0.40 -7.52 10.23
CA GLY A 372 1.73 -8.11 10.04
C GLY A 372 2.84 -7.08 9.82
N ILE A 373 2.50 -5.91 9.26
CA ILE A 373 3.40 -4.79 9.00
C ILE A 373 2.73 -3.49 9.46
N PHE A 374 3.53 -2.58 10.00
CA PHE A 374 3.12 -1.23 10.36
C PHE A 374 3.78 -0.20 9.44
N TYR A 375 2.95 0.69 8.90
CA TYR A 375 3.37 1.94 8.27
C TYR A 375 3.32 3.06 9.31
N CYS A 376 4.46 3.69 9.56
CA CYS A 376 4.63 4.63 10.65
C CYS A 376 4.96 6.04 10.14
N PRO A 377 3.96 6.87 9.80
CA PRO A 377 4.21 8.23 9.32
C PRO A 377 4.78 9.10 10.44
N TYR A 378 5.78 9.94 10.10
CA TYR A 378 6.38 10.89 11.04
C TYR A 378 6.19 12.34 10.60
N VAL A 379 6.67 12.70 9.41
CA VAL A 379 6.48 14.04 8.82
C VAL A 379 5.58 13.87 7.61
N PRO A 380 4.40 14.53 7.57
CA PRO A 380 3.53 14.48 6.42
C PRO A 380 4.21 15.12 5.20
N LEU A 381 3.58 15.01 4.04
CA LEU A 381 4.10 15.60 2.81
C LEU A 381 4.19 17.14 2.95
N GLN A 382 5.40 17.66 3.10
CA GLN A 382 5.67 19.09 3.23
C GLN A 382 6.07 19.67 1.88
N MET A 383 5.32 20.68 1.42
CA MET A 383 5.67 21.47 0.24
C MET A 383 6.72 22.51 0.63
N VAL A 384 7.79 22.60 -0.16
CA VAL A 384 8.86 23.60 -0.04
C VAL A 384 8.93 24.33 -1.36
N ARG A 385 8.88 25.66 -1.30
CA ARG A 385 9.12 26.53 -2.45
C ARG A 385 10.46 27.25 -2.26
N ALA A 386 11.22 27.39 -3.33
CA ALA A 386 12.47 28.12 -3.34
C ALA A 386 12.67 28.77 -4.71
N VAL A 387 13.51 29.80 -4.77
CA VAL A 387 13.97 30.39 -6.02
C VAL A 387 15.47 30.15 -6.11
N GLY A 388 15.96 29.67 -7.26
CA GLY A 388 17.39 29.46 -7.45
C GLY A 388 18.16 30.77 -7.45
N GLU A 389 19.16 30.93 -6.58
CA GLU A 389 19.96 32.16 -6.48
C GLU A 389 20.67 32.53 -7.80
N ASN A 390 21.13 31.52 -8.55
CA ASN A 390 21.93 31.74 -9.76
C ASN A 390 21.08 32.05 -11.01
N THR A 391 19.88 31.50 -11.10
CA THR A 391 19.03 31.56 -12.32
C THR A 391 17.71 32.28 -12.11
N PHE A 392 17.37 32.63 -10.86
CA PHE A 392 16.08 33.18 -10.46
C PHE A 392 14.87 32.34 -10.89
N GLN A 393 15.08 31.07 -11.25
CA GLN A 393 14.03 30.16 -11.64
C GLN A 393 13.33 29.56 -10.41
N PRO A 394 11.99 29.47 -10.42
CA PRO A 394 11.23 28.81 -9.36
C PRO A 394 11.56 27.32 -9.22
N LYS A 395 11.55 26.85 -7.98
CA LYS A 395 11.77 25.46 -7.60
C LYS A 395 10.71 25.06 -6.59
N ILE A 396 10.09 23.92 -6.83
CA ILE A 396 9.13 23.31 -5.93
C ILE A 396 9.65 21.94 -5.52
N GLY A 397 9.50 21.57 -4.25
CA GLY A 397 9.82 20.24 -3.79
C GLY A 397 8.88 19.77 -2.71
N PHE A 398 8.77 18.45 -2.59
CA PHE A 398 8.07 17.81 -1.50
C PHE A 398 9.02 16.92 -0.72
N LYS A 399 8.84 16.89 0.60
CA LYS A 399 9.59 15.99 1.49
C LYS A 399 8.61 15.32 2.45
N THR A 400 8.85 14.05 2.75
CA THR A 400 8.09 13.28 3.74
C THR A 400 9.03 12.36 4.50
N ARG A 401 8.63 11.98 5.72
CA ARG A 401 9.37 11.01 6.54
C ARG A 401 8.44 9.99 7.15
N TYR A 402 8.78 8.72 7.05
CA TYR A 402 8.01 7.62 7.59
C TYR A 402 8.92 6.41 7.86
N GLY A 403 8.50 5.53 8.76
CA GLY A 403 9.14 4.25 9.03
C GLY A 403 8.24 3.09 8.60
N MET A 404 8.85 1.92 8.40
CA MET A 404 8.13 0.66 8.23
C MET A 404 8.77 -0.39 9.12
N VAL A 405 7.93 -1.20 9.77
CA VAL A 405 8.38 -2.21 10.72
C VAL A 405 7.43 -3.40 10.72
N SER A 406 7.98 -4.60 10.84
CA SER A 406 7.19 -5.81 11.03
C SER A 406 6.62 -5.88 12.44
N ASN A 407 5.51 -6.57 12.59
CA ASN A 407 4.97 -6.85 13.91
C ASN A 407 5.99 -7.63 14.76
N PRO A 408 6.21 -7.26 16.04
CA PRO A 408 7.19 -7.93 16.90
C PRO A 408 6.91 -9.42 17.15
N PHE A 409 5.69 -9.90 16.88
CA PHE A 409 5.34 -11.32 16.92
C PHE A 409 5.67 -12.07 15.60
N VAL A 410 6.30 -11.41 14.62
CA VAL A 410 6.77 -12.05 13.40
C VAL A 410 8.14 -12.69 13.65
N GLY A 411 8.18 -14.02 13.56
CA GLY A 411 9.37 -14.80 13.89
C GLY A 411 9.56 -14.99 15.39
N ALA A 412 10.62 -15.71 15.77
CA ALA A 412 10.90 -15.99 17.19
C ALA A 412 11.38 -14.75 17.96
N THR A 413 12.14 -13.87 17.29
CA THR A 413 12.70 -12.64 17.85
C THR A 413 12.23 -11.41 17.08
N PRO A 414 11.86 -10.30 17.75
CA PRO A 414 11.44 -9.08 17.07
C PRO A 414 12.56 -8.49 16.22
N ALA A 415 12.26 -8.21 14.96
CA ALA A 415 13.20 -7.55 14.04
C ALA A 415 13.20 -6.02 14.24
N ASN A 416 14.37 -5.39 14.05
CA ASN A 416 14.47 -3.95 13.94
C ASN A 416 14.11 -3.53 12.50
N GLY A 417 12.99 -2.83 12.33
CA GLY A 417 12.42 -2.54 11.02
C GLY A 417 11.76 -3.77 10.38
N MET A 418 12.14 -4.09 9.14
CA MET A 418 11.50 -5.16 8.38
C MET A 418 12.12 -6.53 8.70
N ALA A 419 11.28 -7.50 9.05
CA ALA A 419 11.67 -8.89 9.22
C ALA A 419 12.21 -9.52 7.91
N SER A 420 12.91 -10.64 8.05
CA SER A 420 13.47 -11.40 6.91
C SER A 420 12.37 -11.83 5.93
N ALA A 421 12.73 -11.95 4.66
CA ALA A 421 11.80 -12.35 3.61
C ALA A 421 11.17 -13.72 3.92
N GLY A 422 9.87 -13.84 3.64
CA GLY A 422 9.14 -15.10 3.82
C GLY A 422 8.93 -15.57 5.27
N THR A 423 9.10 -14.70 6.27
CA THR A 423 8.93 -15.08 7.69
C THR A 423 7.59 -14.67 8.29
N ASN A 424 6.85 -13.78 7.63
CA ASN A 424 5.65 -13.16 8.20
C ASN A 424 4.43 -14.07 8.08
N GLN A 425 3.96 -14.58 9.21
CA GLN A 425 2.80 -15.47 9.32
C GLN A 425 1.45 -14.81 9.08
N TYR A 426 1.38 -13.48 9.05
CA TYR A 426 0.15 -12.74 8.73
C TYR A 426 -0.17 -12.76 7.23
N TYR A 427 0.81 -13.10 6.38
CA TYR A 427 0.68 -13.07 4.93
C TYR A 427 1.20 -14.38 4.33
N ARG A 428 0.46 -14.94 3.37
CA ARG A 428 0.86 -16.12 2.62
C ARG A 428 0.68 -15.87 1.14
N LYS A 429 1.75 -16.06 0.37
CA LYS A 429 1.75 -15.86 -1.09
C LYS A 429 1.89 -17.17 -1.83
N MET A 430 1.25 -17.26 -2.98
CA MET A 430 1.32 -18.40 -3.87
C MET A 430 1.21 -17.92 -5.31
N ALA A 431 1.97 -18.55 -6.20
CA ALA A 431 1.77 -18.41 -7.63
C ALA A 431 0.56 -19.23 -8.05
N VAL A 432 -0.21 -18.74 -9.01
CA VAL A 432 -1.30 -19.50 -9.63
C VAL A 432 -0.88 -19.79 -11.07
N SER A 433 -0.82 -21.07 -11.44
CA SER A 433 -0.42 -21.46 -12.79
C SER A 433 -1.56 -22.15 -13.52
N ASN A 434 -1.50 -22.11 -14.86
CA ASN A 434 -2.46 -22.73 -15.77
C ASN A 434 -3.90 -22.21 -15.57
N ILE A 435 -4.06 -20.88 -15.53
CA ILE A 435 -5.38 -20.22 -15.54
C ILE A 435 -6.12 -20.39 -16.90
N LEU A 436 -5.40 -20.79 -17.95
CA LEU A 436 -5.90 -21.00 -19.32
C LEU A 436 -5.67 -22.44 -19.80
#